data_AF-A0A662EVS9-F1
#
_entry.id   AF-A0A662EVS9-F1
#
_cell.length_a   1.000
_cell.length_b   1.000
_cell.length_c   1.000
_cell.angle_alpha   90.00
_cell.angle_beta   90.00
_cell.angle_gamma   90.00
#
_symmetry.space_group_name_H-M   'P 1'
#
loop_
_entity.id
_entity.type
_entity.pdbx_description
1 polymer ?
#
loop_
_entity_poly.entity_id
_entity_poly.type
_entity_poly.pdbx_seq_one_letter_code
_entity_poly.pdbx_strand_id
1 'polypeptide(L)' 'MIEGRVWRYGDDVNTDVIFPGKYTYQPLTPEEMATHALEDLDPSFAKEVKEGDVIVAGANFGCG' A
#
# COMPACT_ATOMS: atom_id res chain seq x y z
N MET A 1 -1.72 9.43 20.36
CA MET A 1 -0.87 8.21 20.33
C MET A 1 -1.40 7.36 19.19
N ILE A 2 -0.54 6.80 18.34
CA ILE A 2 -0.95 5.87 17.26
C ILE A 2 -0.54 4.47 17.71
N GLU A 3 -1.47 3.51 17.66
CA GLU A 3 -1.27 2.11 18.04
C GLU A 3 -1.95 1.20 17.01
N GLY A 4 -1.24 0.17 16.54
CA GLY A 4 -1.77 -0.79 15.56
C GLY A 4 -0.74 -1.82 15.08
N ARG A 5 -1.15 -2.73 14.18
CA ARG A 5 -0.26 -3.75 13.59
C ARG A 5 0.73 -3.06 12.66
N VAL A 6 1.99 -3.51 12.70
CA VAL A 6 3.00 -3.08 11.73
C VAL A 6 2.97 -3.96 10.48
N TRP A 7 2.85 -3.33 9.32
CA TRP A 7 3.07 -3.93 7.99
C TRP A 7 4.47 -3.57 7.53
N ARG A 8 5.38 -4.54 7.53
CA ARG A 8 6.81 -4.27 7.28
C ARG A 8 7.21 -4.62 5.86
N TYR A 9 7.78 -3.66 5.15
CA TYR A 9 8.33 -3.85 3.80
C TYR A 9 9.82 -3.46 3.74
N GLY A 10 10.48 -3.80 2.63
CA GLY A 10 11.90 -3.55 2.40
C GLY A 10 12.21 -2.15 1.87
N ASP A 11 13.42 -2.00 1.34
CA ASP A 11 13.86 -0.81 0.60
C ASP A 11 13.21 -0.75 -0.79
N ASP A 12 13.22 0.42 -1.44
CA ASP A 12 12.86 0.62 -2.85
C ASP A 12 11.45 0.16 -3.27
N VAL A 13 10.50 0.21 -2.33
CA VAL A 13 9.08 -0.02 -2.63
C VAL A 13 8.56 1.20 -3.42
N ASN A 14 8.41 1.05 -4.73
CA ASN A 14 8.01 2.12 -5.63
C ASN A 14 6.48 2.37 -5.66
N THR A 15 6.06 3.47 -6.30
CA THR A 15 4.65 3.85 -6.41
C THR A 15 3.81 2.83 -7.17
N ASP A 16 4.38 2.18 -8.20
CA ASP A 16 3.69 1.15 -8.98
C ASP A 16 3.38 -0.10 -8.15
N VAL A 17 4.20 -0.47 -7.16
CA VAL A 17 3.88 -1.60 -6.27
C VAL A 17 2.99 -1.19 -5.09
N ILE A 18 2.96 0.09 -4.71
CA ILE A 18 2.02 0.63 -3.71
C ILE A 18 0.61 0.69 -4.29
N PHE A 19 0.48 1.15 -5.52
CA PHE A 19 -0.77 1.19 -6.27
C PHE A 19 -0.48 0.85 -7.73
N PRO A 20 -0.92 -0.31 -8.23
CA PRO A 20 -0.56 -0.78 -9.58
C PRO A 20 -0.87 0.24 -10.67
N GLY A 21 0.15 0.57 -11.47
CA GLY A 21 0.03 1.54 -12.57
C GLY A 21 -1.06 1.22 -13.61
N LYS A 22 -1.53 -0.03 -13.66
CA LYS A 22 -2.70 -0.44 -14.48
C LYS A 22 -4.01 0.27 -14.10
N TYR A 23 -4.08 0.84 -12.89
CA TYR A 23 -5.24 1.59 -12.39
C TYR A 23 -5.10 3.11 -12.52
N THR A 24 -3.92 3.64 -12.87
CA THR A 24 -3.62 5.08 -12.86
C THR A 24 -4.60 5.96 -13.64
N TYR A 25 -5.16 5.44 -14.75
CA TYR A 25 -6.09 6.17 -15.60
C TYR A 25 -7.53 5.70 -15.47
N GLN A 26 -7.81 4.82 -14.50
CA GLN A 26 -9.16 4.36 -14.20
C GLN A 26 -9.85 5.37 -13.27
N PRO A 27 -11.13 5.71 -13.51
CA PRO A 27 -11.85 6.67 -12.68
C PRO A 27 -12.35 6.01 -11.38
N LEU A 28 -11.41 5.56 -10.54
CA LEU A 28 -11.70 4.88 -9.28
C LEU A 28 -11.97 5.88 -8.16
N THR A 29 -12.91 5.56 -7.28
CA THR A 29 -13.06 6.28 -6.00
C THR A 29 -11.90 5.94 -5.06
N PRO A 30 -11.62 6.76 -4.03
CA PRO A 30 -10.62 6.43 -3.02
C PRO A 30 -10.85 5.07 -2.36
N GLU A 31 -12.11 4.68 -2.14
CA GLU A 31 -12.48 3.39 -1.56
C GLU A 31 -12.14 2.24 -2.51
N GLU A 32 -12.40 2.39 -3.81
CA GLU A 32 -12.02 1.41 -4.83
C GLU A 32 -10.50 1.30 -4.95
N MET A 33 -9.78 2.43 -4.95
CA MET A 33 -8.32 2.44 -4.95
C MET A 33 -7.73 1.71 -3.74
N ALA A 34 -8.32 1.88 -2.56
CA ALA A 34 -7.86 1.22 -1.34
C ALA A 34 -7.91 -0.32 -1.44
N THR A 35 -8.83 -0.88 -2.23
CA THR A 35 -8.91 -2.34 -2.45
C THR A 35 -7.74 -2.90 -3.27
N HIS A 36 -7.02 -2.04 -3.98
CA HIS A 36 -5.86 -2.37 -4.82
C HIS A 36 -4.52 -2.00 -4.17
N ALA A 37 -4.54 -1.49 -2.94
CA ALA A 37 -3.32 -1.12 -2.24
C ALA A 37 -2.40 -2.34 -2.04
N LEU A 38 -1.15 -2.20 -2.49
CA LEU A 38 -0.09 -3.20 -2.37
C LEU A 38 -0.39 -4.56 -3.02
N GLU A 39 -1.40 -4.70 -3.89
CA GLU A 39 -1.85 -6.03 -4.35
C GLU A 39 -0.78 -6.85 -5.10
N ASP A 40 0.13 -6.18 -5.81
CA ASP A 40 1.21 -6.84 -6.57
C ASP A 40 2.40 -7.19 -5.64
N LEU A 41 2.54 -6.52 -4.48
CA LEU A 41 3.59 -6.77 -3.50
C LEU A 41 3.15 -7.72 -2.38
N ASP A 42 1.95 -7.50 -1.86
CA ASP A 42 1.34 -8.17 -0.72
C ASP A 42 -0.20 -8.22 -0.90
N PRO A 43 -0.73 -9.27 -1.55
CA PRO A 43 -2.16 -9.41 -1.83
C PRO A 43 -3.02 -9.66 -0.57
N SER A 44 -2.41 -9.78 0.61
CA SER A 44 -3.11 -9.87 1.89
C SER A 44 -3.39 -8.50 2.51
N PHE A 45 -2.59 -7.48 2.17
CA PHE A 45 -2.62 -6.16 2.80
C PHE A 45 -4.01 -5.54 2.78
N ALA A 46 -4.58 -5.28 1.60
CA ALA A 46 -5.88 -4.60 1.46
C ALA A 46 -7.05 -5.36 2.11
N LYS A 47 -6.90 -6.67 2.34
CA LYS A 47 -7.94 -7.52 2.96
C LYS A 47 -7.87 -7.53 4.48
N GLU A 48 -6.68 -7.32 5.03
CA GLU A 48 -6.40 -7.53 6.45
C GLU A 48 -6.06 -6.26 7.22
N VAL A 49 -5.61 -5.21 6.52
CA VAL A 49 -5.25 -3.93 7.12
C VAL A 49 -6.45 -3.32 7.84
N LYS A 50 -6.20 -2.77 9.02
CA LYS A 50 -7.22 -2.11 9.84
C LYS A 50 -6.84 -0.67 10.11
N GLU A 51 -7.85 0.13 10.46
CA GLU A 51 -7.61 1.46 10.99
C GLU A 51 -6.66 1.39 12.21
N GLY A 52 -5.64 2.25 12.20
CA GLY A 52 -4.59 2.28 13.22
C GLY A 52 -3.32 1.50 12.85
N ASP A 53 -3.39 0.60 11.88
CA ASP A 53 -2.21 -0.10 11.37
C ASP A 53 -1.21 0.87 10.71
N VAL A 54 0.07 0.50 10.72
CA VAL A 54 1.16 1.34 10.25
C VAL A 54 2.05 0.57 9.27
N ILE A 55 2.32 1.17 8.11
CA ILE A 55 3.36 0.69 7.21
C ILE A 55 4.72 1.16 7.70
N VAL A 56 5.67 0.23 7.83
CA VAL A 56 7.08 0.52 8.10
C VAL A 56 7.90 -0.07 6.97
N ALA A 57 8.55 0.79 6.19
CA ALA A 57 9.38 0.38 5.08
C ALA A 57 10.85 0.75 5.30
N GLY A 58 11.70 0.23 4.43
CA GLY A 58 13.11 0.58 4.35
C GLY A 58 13.35 1.95 3.70
N ALA A 59 14.55 2.13 3.17
CA ALA A 59 14.93 3.34 2.44
C ALA A 59 14.14 3.48 1.14
N ASN A 60 13.91 4.73 0.72
CA ASN A 60 13.35 5.04 -0.60
C ASN A 60 11.92 4.48 -0.85
N PHE A 61 11.11 4.34 0.20
CA PHE A 61 9.70 4.00 0.06
C PHE A 61 8.93 5.11 -0.68
N GLY A 62 8.11 4.72 -1.66
CA GLY A 62 7.38 5.62 -2.55
C GLY A 62 8.21 6.16 -3.71
N CYS A 63 9.32 5.52 -4.07
CA CYS A 63 10.14 5.95 -5.21
C CYS A 63 9.43 5.73 -6.56
N GLY A 64 9.90 6.42 -7.59
CA GLY A 64 9.25 6.50 -8.90
C GLY A 64 9.31 7.91 -9.47
#